data_AF-A0A833GGD3-F1
#
_entry.id   AF-A0A833GGD3-F1
#
_cell.length_a   1.000
_cell.length_b   1.000
_cell.length_c   1.000
_cell.angle_alpha   90.00
_cell.angle_beta   90.00
_cell.angle_gamma   90.00
#
_symmetry.space_group_name_H-M   'P 1'
#
loop_
_entity.id
_entity.type
_entity.pdbx_description
1 polymer ?
#
loop_
_entity_poly.entity_id
_entity_poly.type
_entity_poly.pdbx_seq_one_letter_code
_entity_poly.pdbx_strand_id
1 'polypeptide(L)'
;MQHSHRLLDALRDRRLAAHLASARPAWLWSADGRTLLWANAAGAAALSAGDMAAGTIYVPPQAVVGQIARLNATLKFDAPPRLARLRGFGTGFGRPLLCACSRLSIVDREAILIAAAEPAGPVLPFLERVRRVLPADETPAAAFAPNGALVHANTAAAARLGHAQTLAALGVEREAQSALASGEVACTIAGRPAQLAGIGAADPGKLRRT
;
A
#
# COMPACT_ATOMS: atom_id res chain seq x y z
N MET A 1 -3.95 19.20 0.84
CA MET A 1 -5.21 18.50 1.22
C MET A 1 -5.65 17.40 0.25
N GLN A 2 -5.35 17.42 -1.06
CA GLN A 2 -5.83 16.40 -2.02
C GLN A 2 -5.12 15.02 -1.99
N HIS A 3 -3.89 14.94 -1.48
CA HIS A 3 -3.08 13.72 -1.53
C HIS A 3 -3.52 12.65 -0.51
N SER A 4 -3.85 13.06 0.71
CA SER A 4 -4.28 12.15 1.79
C SER A 4 -5.64 11.49 1.51
N HIS A 5 -6.56 12.23 0.87
CA HIS A 5 -7.82 11.67 0.40
C HIS A 5 -7.62 10.59 -0.66
N ARG A 6 -6.70 10.82 -1.61
CA ARG A 6 -6.39 9.85 -2.68
C ARG A 6 -5.69 8.58 -2.17
N LEU A 7 -4.86 8.70 -1.14
CA LEU A 7 -4.25 7.54 -0.50
C LEU A 7 -5.33 6.69 0.15
N LEU A 8 -6.19 7.29 1.00
CA LEU A 8 -7.30 6.60 1.67
C LEU A 8 -8.29 5.97 0.68
N ASP A 9 -8.66 6.66 -0.39
CA ASP A 9 -9.54 6.11 -1.44
C ASP A 9 -8.89 4.93 -2.18
N ALA A 10 -7.56 4.95 -2.39
CA ALA A 10 -6.82 3.83 -2.96
C ALA A 10 -6.64 2.67 -1.96
N LEU A 11 -6.61 2.92 -0.64
CA LEU A 11 -6.54 1.86 0.38
C LEU A 11 -7.81 1.00 0.41
N ARG A 12 -8.93 1.52 -0.11
CA ARG A 12 -10.22 0.80 -0.17
C ARG A 12 -10.23 -0.34 -1.17
N ASP A 13 -9.39 -0.30 -2.21
CA ASP A 13 -9.28 -1.43 -3.13
C ASP A 13 -8.49 -2.55 -2.45
N ARG A 14 -9.16 -3.68 -2.18
CA ARG A 14 -8.55 -4.87 -1.53
C ARG A 14 -7.28 -5.35 -2.22
N ARG A 15 -7.15 -5.14 -3.54
CA ARG A 15 -5.97 -5.52 -4.33
C ARG A 15 -4.78 -4.62 -3.99
N LEU A 16 -4.99 -3.37 -3.62
CA LEU A 16 -3.96 -2.45 -3.15
C LEU A 16 -3.69 -2.63 -1.65
N ALA A 17 -4.74 -2.84 -0.86
CA ALA A 17 -4.64 -3.07 0.58
C ALA A 17 -3.69 -4.22 0.94
N ALA A 18 -3.64 -5.27 0.11
CA ALA A 18 -2.73 -6.41 0.26
C ALA A 18 -1.24 -6.05 0.18
N HIS A 19 -0.89 -4.89 -0.39
CA HIS A 19 0.49 -4.50 -0.64
C HIS A 19 1.01 -3.39 0.29
N LEU A 20 0.15 -2.76 1.09
CA LEU A 20 0.49 -1.54 1.83
C LEU A 20 1.71 -1.68 2.74
N ALA A 21 1.70 -2.66 3.65
CA ALA A 21 2.78 -2.92 4.59
C ALA A 21 3.74 -4.04 4.11
N SER A 22 3.58 -4.52 2.87
CA SER A 22 4.40 -5.60 2.32
C SER A 22 5.87 -5.18 2.22
N ALA A 23 6.78 -6.14 2.47
CA ALA A 23 8.21 -5.95 2.22
C ALA A 23 8.55 -6.03 0.72
N ARG A 24 7.65 -6.59 -0.10
CA ARG A 24 7.84 -6.68 -1.55
C ARG A 24 7.36 -5.38 -2.21
N PRO A 25 8.15 -4.81 -3.13
CA PRO A 25 7.74 -3.64 -3.88
C PRO A 25 6.41 -3.81 -4.62
N ALA A 26 5.58 -2.78 -4.59
CA ALA A 26 4.39 -2.69 -5.42
C ALA A 26 4.20 -1.25 -5.91
N TRP A 27 3.75 -1.12 -7.16
CA TRP A 27 3.52 0.14 -7.83
C TRP A 27 2.21 0.10 -8.61
N LEU A 28 1.49 1.21 -8.59
CA LEU A 28 0.34 1.46 -9.43
C LEU A 28 0.70 2.54 -10.43
N TRP A 29 0.60 2.21 -11.71
CA TRP A 29 0.92 3.11 -12.82
C TRP A 29 -0.34 3.50 -13.59
N SER A 30 -0.33 4.67 -14.20
CA SER A 30 -1.30 4.98 -15.27
C SER A 30 -1.19 3.96 -16.40
N ALA A 31 -2.29 3.72 -17.11
CA ALA A 31 -2.33 2.79 -18.23
C ALA A 31 -1.30 3.08 -19.34
N ASP A 32 -0.91 4.34 -19.51
CA ASP A 32 0.13 4.77 -20.46
C ASP A 32 1.56 4.70 -19.90
N GLY A 33 1.72 4.34 -18.61
CA GLY A 33 2.99 4.15 -17.93
C GLY A 33 3.76 5.44 -17.63
N ARG A 34 3.17 6.61 -17.85
CA ARG A 34 3.86 7.90 -17.65
C ARG A 34 3.79 8.41 -16.23
N THR A 35 2.80 7.98 -15.46
CA THR A 35 2.54 8.50 -14.11
C THR A 35 2.55 7.36 -13.11
N LEU A 36 3.40 7.48 -12.08
CA LEU A 36 3.32 6.65 -10.88
C LEU A 36 2.16 7.17 -10.02
N LEU A 37 1.06 6.44 -9.99
CA LEU A 37 -0.15 6.81 -9.24
C LEU A 37 0.00 6.52 -7.75
N TRP A 38 0.67 5.41 -7.41
CA TRP A 38 0.92 4.99 -6.03
C TRP A 38 2.08 4.00 -5.97
N ALA A 39 2.75 3.92 -4.82
CA ALA A 39 3.69 2.86 -4.49
C ALA A 39 3.61 2.56 -2.99
N ASN A 40 3.86 1.30 -2.60
CA ASN A 40 4.10 1.01 -1.19
C ASN A 40 5.49 1.49 -0.77
N ALA A 41 5.78 1.45 0.54
CA ALA A 41 7.06 1.90 1.09
C ALA A 41 8.28 1.23 0.42
N ALA A 42 8.21 -0.09 0.18
CA ALA A 42 9.28 -0.83 -0.48
C ALA A 42 9.44 -0.41 -1.96
N GLY A 43 8.33 -0.19 -2.67
CA GLY A 43 8.30 0.26 -4.06
C GLY A 43 8.84 1.67 -4.24
N ALA A 44 8.49 2.59 -3.35
CA ALA A 44 9.03 3.95 -3.35
C ALA A 44 10.55 3.92 -3.16
N ALA A 45 11.04 3.14 -2.18
CA ALA A 45 12.47 2.96 -1.95
C ALA A 45 13.19 2.30 -3.13
N ALA A 46 12.58 1.29 -3.76
CA ALA A 46 13.16 0.57 -4.88
C ALA A 46 13.33 1.41 -6.16
N LEU A 47 12.51 2.46 -6.35
CA LEU A 47 12.67 3.42 -7.45
C LEU A 47 13.54 4.63 -7.07
N SER A 48 14.12 4.64 -5.86
CA SER A 48 14.79 5.83 -5.29
C SER A 48 13.91 7.08 -5.40
N ALA A 49 12.59 6.91 -5.33
CA ALA A 49 11.64 7.99 -5.53
C ALA A 49 11.51 8.90 -4.28
N GLY A 50 12.33 8.70 -3.24
CA GLY A 50 12.21 9.33 -1.92
C GLY A 50 11.11 8.69 -1.06
N ASP A 51 10.65 9.38 -0.02
CA ASP A 51 9.54 8.96 0.88
C ASP A 51 8.15 8.97 0.19
N MET A 52 8.12 8.84 -1.13
CA MET A 52 7.10 9.50 -1.93
C MET A 52 6.05 8.50 -2.37
N ALA A 53 5.15 8.24 -1.42
CA ALA A 53 3.85 7.65 -1.69
C ALA A 53 2.94 8.75 -2.29
N ALA A 54 2.72 8.67 -3.60
CA ALA A 54 1.77 9.47 -4.40
C ALA A 54 1.98 11.01 -4.37
N GLY A 55 2.19 11.61 -5.56
CA GLY A 55 2.07 13.06 -5.74
C GLY A 55 3.31 13.80 -6.24
N THR A 56 4.48 13.18 -6.19
CA THR A 56 5.70 13.80 -6.69
C THR A 56 5.98 13.40 -8.13
N ILE A 57 6.53 14.33 -8.89
CA ILE A 57 6.95 14.14 -10.27
C ILE A 57 8.09 13.11 -10.29
N TYR A 58 7.73 11.85 -10.50
CA TYR A 58 8.66 10.80 -10.89
C TYR A 58 8.65 10.71 -12.42
N VAL A 59 9.83 10.86 -13.04
CA VAL A 59 9.96 10.72 -14.49
C VAL A 59 10.44 9.29 -14.80
N PRO A 60 9.57 8.40 -15.32
CA PRO A 60 9.95 7.03 -15.62
C PRO A 60 10.93 6.97 -16.81
N PRO A 61 11.94 6.09 -16.77
CA PRO A 61 12.73 5.78 -17.96
C PRO A 61 11.83 5.31 -19.10
N GLN A 62 12.13 5.68 -20.35
CA GLN A 62 11.32 5.31 -21.52
C GLN A 62 11.12 3.78 -21.66
N ALA A 63 12.10 2.99 -21.23
CA ALA A 63 11.98 1.54 -21.20
C ALA A 63 10.91 1.03 -20.20
N VAL A 64 10.70 1.71 -19.08
CA VAL A 64 9.63 1.41 -18.12
C VAL A 64 8.28 1.75 -18.74
N VAL A 65 8.14 2.95 -19.32
CA VAL A 65 6.92 3.38 -20.04
C VAL A 65 6.52 2.36 -21.11
N GLY A 66 7.46 1.96 -21.96
CA GLY A 66 7.20 0.97 -23.03
C GLY A 66 6.82 -0.42 -22.51
N GLN A 67 7.35 -0.85 -21.36
CA GLN A 67 6.94 -2.11 -20.73
C GLN A 67 5.51 -2.04 -20.19
N ILE A 68 5.14 -0.94 -19.54
CA ILE A 68 3.78 -0.75 -18.99
C ILE A 68 2.75 -0.67 -20.12
N ALA A 69 3.04 0.06 -21.21
CA ALA A 69 2.15 0.14 -22.36
C ALA A 69 1.87 -1.25 -22.99
N ARG A 70 2.90 -2.10 -23.09
CA ARG A 70 2.75 -3.50 -23.56
C ARG A 70 1.92 -4.36 -22.60
N LEU A 71 2.08 -4.15 -21.29
CA LEU A 71 1.21 -4.80 -20.30
C LEU A 71 -0.24 -4.35 -20.48
N ASN A 72 -0.50 -3.05 -20.59
CA ASN A 72 -1.85 -2.51 -20.78
C ASN A 72 -2.53 -3.07 -22.03
N ALA A 73 -1.80 -3.19 -23.14
CA ALA A 73 -2.32 -3.74 -24.39
C ALA A 73 -2.69 -5.23 -24.33
N THR A 74 -2.18 -5.98 -23.35
CA THR A 74 -2.31 -7.45 -23.31
C THR A 74 -3.00 -7.98 -22.05
N LEU A 75 -3.09 -7.19 -20.99
CA LEU A 75 -3.82 -7.53 -19.78
C LEU A 75 -5.31 -7.24 -19.95
N LYS A 76 -6.13 -8.19 -19.51
CA LYS A 76 -7.59 -8.04 -19.42
C LYS A 76 -7.96 -7.45 -18.06
N PHE A 77 -9.03 -6.65 -18.01
CA PHE A 77 -9.61 -6.18 -16.76
C PHE A 77 -10.11 -7.35 -15.90
N ASP A 78 -9.90 -7.24 -14.59
CA ASP A 78 -10.35 -8.18 -13.55
C ASP A 78 -9.93 -9.65 -13.77
N ALA A 79 -8.96 -9.89 -14.65
CA ALA A 79 -8.32 -11.18 -14.79
C ALA A 79 -7.30 -11.43 -13.66
N PRO A 80 -6.99 -12.71 -13.36
CA PRO A 80 -5.92 -13.04 -12.42
C PRO A 80 -4.59 -12.36 -12.81
N PRO A 81 -3.74 -12.01 -11.82
CA PRO A 81 -2.45 -11.40 -12.10
C PRO A 81 -1.59 -12.26 -13.04
N ARG A 82 -1.02 -11.64 -14.07
CA ARG A 82 -0.10 -12.31 -14.99
C ARG A 82 1.35 -12.04 -14.60
N LEU A 83 2.16 -13.09 -14.54
CA LEU A 83 3.60 -12.94 -14.31
C LEU A 83 4.30 -12.35 -15.54
N ALA A 84 5.17 -11.37 -15.30
CA ALA A 84 6.02 -10.76 -16.31
C ALA A 84 7.40 -10.45 -15.71
N ARG A 85 8.43 -10.49 -16.56
CA ARG A 85 9.79 -10.06 -16.19
C ARG A 85 10.00 -8.63 -16.65
N LEU A 86 10.16 -7.72 -15.71
CA LEU A 86 10.25 -6.28 -15.98
C LEU A 86 11.63 -5.73 -15.61
N ARG A 87 12.18 -4.83 -16.42
CA ARG A 87 13.46 -4.15 -16.17
C ARG A 87 13.24 -2.72 -15.69
N GLY A 88 14.14 -2.22 -14.85
CA GLY A 88 14.07 -0.85 -14.31
C GLY A 88 13.27 -0.71 -13.01
N PHE A 89 13.00 -1.83 -12.32
CA PHE A 89 12.18 -1.89 -11.09
C PHE A 89 13.01 -2.30 -9.85
N GLY A 90 14.15 -1.65 -9.59
CA GLY A 90 14.84 -1.75 -8.29
C GLY A 90 15.79 -2.94 -8.06
N THR A 91 16.08 -3.77 -9.07
CA THR A 91 17.01 -4.92 -8.97
C THR A 91 18.45 -4.62 -9.44
N GLY A 92 18.79 -3.33 -9.61
CA GLY A 92 20.05 -2.89 -10.21
C GLY A 92 19.99 -2.80 -11.74
N PHE A 93 21.05 -2.25 -12.35
CA PHE A 93 21.05 -1.95 -13.78
C PHE A 93 20.85 -3.22 -14.64
N GLY A 94 19.86 -3.17 -15.53
CA GLY A 94 19.63 -4.20 -16.54
C GLY A 94 19.03 -5.53 -16.04
N ARG A 95 18.91 -5.79 -14.73
CA ARG A 95 18.33 -7.05 -14.25
C ARG A 95 16.79 -7.04 -14.33
N PRO A 96 16.16 -8.10 -14.84
CA PRO A 96 14.71 -8.23 -14.76
C PRO A 96 14.30 -8.57 -13.33
N LEU A 97 13.13 -8.06 -12.92
CA LEU A 97 12.40 -8.43 -11.72
C LEU A 97 11.16 -9.24 -12.13
N LEU A 98 10.90 -10.36 -11.46
CA LEU A 98 9.64 -11.08 -11.66
C LEU A 98 8.51 -10.35 -10.95
N CYS A 99 7.48 -9.95 -11.70
CA CYS A 99 6.34 -9.22 -11.17
C CYS A 99 5.02 -9.90 -11.54
N ALA A 100 4.07 -9.89 -10.60
CA ALA A 100 2.66 -10.10 -10.87
C ALA A 100 2.04 -8.78 -11.35
N CYS A 101 1.39 -8.80 -12.52
CA CYS A 101 0.84 -7.62 -13.17
C CYS A 101 -0.66 -7.77 -13.39
N SER A 102 -1.43 -6.75 -13.00
CA SER A 102 -2.89 -6.72 -13.14
C SER A 102 -3.34 -5.39 -13.72
N ARG A 103 -4.41 -5.42 -14.53
CA ARG A 103 -5.08 -4.21 -15.03
C ARG A 103 -6.34 -3.96 -14.20
N LEU A 104 -6.41 -2.78 -13.59
CA LEU A 104 -7.43 -2.40 -12.62
C LEU A 104 -8.13 -1.12 -13.09
N SER A 105 -9.38 -0.93 -12.66
CA SER A 105 -10.03 0.38 -12.65
C SER A 105 -10.02 0.91 -11.22
N ILE A 106 -9.35 2.04 -10.97
CA ILE A 106 -9.24 2.69 -9.66
C ILE A 106 -9.76 4.12 -9.79
N VAL A 107 -10.85 4.44 -9.08
CA VAL A 107 -11.51 5.76 -9.14
C VAL A 107 -11.77 6.18 -10.61
N ASP A 108 -12.41 5.28 -11.36
CA ASP A 108 -12.76 5.43 -12.79
C ASP A 108 -11.57 5.69 -13.72
N ARG A 109 -10.36 5.29 -13.32
CA ARG A 109 -9.14 5.39 -14.14
C ARG A 109 -8.50 4.03 -14.31
N GLU A 110 -8.14 3.74 -15.55
CA GLU A 110 -7.37 2.55 -15.87
C GLU A 110 -5.95 2.64 -15.30
N ALA A 111 -5.54 1.59 -14.60
CA ALA A 111 -4.24 1.52 -13.95
C ALA A 111 -3.64 0.11 -14.06
N ILE A 112 -2.31 0.05 -14.03
CA ILE A 112 -1.55 -1.19 -14.01
C ILE A 112 -0.91 -1.35 -12.64
N LEU A 113 -1.37 -2.35 -11.90
CA LEU A 113 -0.73 -2.79 -10.66
C LEU A 113 0.41 -3.74 -11.01
N ILE A 114 1.60 -3.43 -10.52
CA ILE A 114 2.81 -4.24 -10.65
C ILE A 114 3.30 -4.55 -9.24
N ALA A 115 3.24 -5.82 -8.84
CA ALA A 115 3.73 -6.30 -7.55
C ALA A 115 4.91 -7.25 -7.76
N ALA A 116 6.04 -6.98 -7.11
CA ALA A 116 7.21 -7.83 -7.16
C ALA A 116 6.92 -9.20 -6.52
N ALA A 117 7.29 -10.28 -7.20
CA ALA A 117 7.21 -11.64 -6.67
C ALA A 117 8.36 -11.95 -5.69
N GLU A 118 9.41 -11.14 -5.71
CA GLU A 118 10.64 -11.28 -4.93
C GLU A 118 11.05 -9.93 -4.29
N PRO A 119 11.86 -9.93 -3.22
CA PRO A 119 12.40 -8.68 -2.66
C PRO A 119 13.24 -7.91 -3.68
N ALA A 120 13.09 -6.59 -3.74
CA ALA A 120 13.93 -5.71 -4.56
C ALA A 120 14.08 -4.34 -3.88
N GLY A 121 15.22 -3.70 -4.13
CA GLY A 121 15.61 -2.44 -3.47
C GLY A 121 16.05 -2.61 -2.00
N PRO A 122 16.16 -1.49 -1.26
CA PRO A 122 16.53 -1.49 0.15
C PRO A 122 15.52 -2.22 1.05
N VAL A 123 16.02 -2.91 2.08
CA VAL A 123 15.16 -3.55 3.09
C VAL A 123 14.69 -2.52 4.10
N LEU A 124 13.38 -2.29 4.15
CA LEU A 124 12.74 -1.42 5.15
C LEU A 124 12.17 -2.25 6.31
N PRO A 125 12.45 -1.91 7.59
CA PRO A 125 11.82 -2.54 8.76
C PRO A 125 10.29 -2.44 8.72
N PHE A 126 9.58 -3.40 9.31
CA PHE A 126 8.10 -3.43 9.28
C PHE A 126 7.47 -2.13 9.80
N LEU A 127 7.93 -1.63 10.95
CA LEU A 127 7.41 -0.41 11.55
C LEU A 127 7.62 0.81 10.64
N GLU A 128 8.75 0.88 9.94
CA GLU A 128 9.04 1.94 8.99
C GLU A 128 8.09 1.89 7.79
N ARG A 129 7.79 0.69 7.29
CA ARG A 129 6.79 0.52 6.21
C ARG A 129 5.40 0.95 6.65
N VAL A 130 5.00 0.59 7.86
CA VAL A 130 3.71 1.00 8.44
C VAL A 130 3.64 2.52 8.60
N ARG A 131 4.70 3.16 9.10
CA ARG A 131 4.77 4.63 9.25
C ARG A 131 4.57 5.35 7.92
N ARG A 132 5.22 4.88 6.85
CA ARG A 132 5.13 5.46 5.50
C ARG A 132 3.77 5.24 4.81
N VAL A 133 2.96 4.28 5.29
CA VAL A 133 1.59 4.08 4.82
C VAL A 133 0.63 5.09 5.44
N LEU A 134 0.86 5.47 6.70
CA LEU A 134 -0.04 6.42 7.37
C LEU A 134 0.23 7.84 6.87
N PRO A 135 -0.84 8.64 6.66
CA PRO A 135 -0.66 10.03 6.30
C PRO A 135 0.09 10.78 7.42
N ALA A 136 1.07 11.58 7.01
CA ALA A 136 1.84 12.44 7.91
C ALA A 136 1.08 13.74 8.27
N ASP A 137 -0.11 13.95 7.71
CA ASP A 137 -0.92 15.13 7.96
C ASP A 137 -1.79 15.01 9.22
N GLU A 138 -2.65 16.01 9.44
CA GLU A 138 -3.54 16.05 10.61
C GLU A 138 -4.68 15.03 10.56
N THR A 139 -4.81 14.23 9.49
CA THR A 139 -5.84 13.20 9.38
C THR A 139 -5.51 12.06 10.34
N PRO A 140 -6.32 11.77 11.36
CA PRO A 140 -5.99 10.76 12.37
C PRO A 140 -5.95 9.36 11.76
N ALA A 141 -4.80 8.71 11.84
CA ALA A 141 -4.61 7.35 11.35
C ALA A 141 -3.77 6.51 12.33
N ALA A 142 -4.18 5.25 12.51
CA ALA A 142 -3.49 4.28 13.34
C ALA A 142 -3.52 2.89 12.69
N ALA A 143 -2.47 2.12 12.92
CA ALA A 143 -2.31 0.75 12.45
C ALA A 143 -2.26 -0.20 13.64
N PHE A 144 -3.02 -1.28 13.54
CA PHE A 144 -3.08 -2.35 14.54
C PHE A 144 -2.58 -3.65 13.93
N ALA A 145 -1.91 -4.47 14.74
CA ALA A 145 -1.50 -5.81 14.37
C ALA A 145 -2.72 -6.76 14.35
N PRO A 146 -2.62 -7.94 13.71
CA PRO A 146 -3.73 -8.90 13.66
C PRO A 146 -4.23 -9.38 15.04
N ASN A 147 -3.37 -9.32 16.07
CA ASN A 147 -3.75 -9.60 17.46
C ASN A 147 -4.44 -8.41 18.16
N GLY A 148 -4.70 -7.32 17.43
CA GLY A 148 -5.36 -6.11 17.91
C GLY A 148 -4.45 -5.14 18.65
N ALA A 149 -3.15 -5.38 18.79
CA ALA A 149 -2.22 -4.45 19.43
C ALA A 149 -1.89 -3.25 18.52
N LEU A 150 -1.80 -2.06 19.10
CA LEU A 150 -1.38 -0.85 18.38
C LEU A 150 0.07 -1.00 17.91
N VAL A 151 0.30 -0.84 16.61
CA VAL A 151 1.64 -0.86 15.99
C VAL A 151 2.17 0.56 15.86
N HIS A 152 1.32 1.47 15.38
CA HIS A 152 1.67 2.86 15.17
C HIS A 152 0.43 3.75 15.11
N ALA A 153 0.53 4.97 15.59
CA ALA A 153 -0.47 6.03 15.42
C ALA A 153 0.27 7.33 15.09
N ASN A 154 -0.28 8.12 14.17
CA ASN A 154 0.18 9.50 13.99
C ASN A 154 -0.28 10.37 15.17
N THR A 155 0.27 11.59 15.29
CA THR A 155 0.00 12.49 16.43
C THR A 155 -1.49 12.74 16.65
N ALA A 156 -2.24 12.96 15.56
CA ALA A 156 -3.66 13.25 15.62
C ALA A 156 -4.50 12.03 16.04
N ALA A 157 -4.10 10.81 15.65
CA ALA A 157 -4.69 9.57 16.17
C ALA A 157 -4.31 9.31 17.62
N ALA A 158 -3.04 9.53 18.01
CA ALA A 158 -2.61 9.34 19.39
C ALA A 158 -3.43 10.20 20.36
N ALA A 159 -3.72 11.45 19.99
CA ALA A 159 -4.59 12.33 20.76
C ALA A 159 -6.04 11.81 20.88
N ARG A 160 -6.56 11.10 19.86
CA ARG A 160 -7.91 10.51 19.87
C ARG A 160 -7.98 9.18 20.62
N LEU A 161 -6.94 8.36 20.51
CA LEU A 161 -6.86 7.04 21.14
C LEU A 161 -6.57 7.14 22.64
N GLY A 162 -5.94 8.24 23.09
CA GLY A 162 -5.55 8.40 24.48
C GLY A 162 -4.59 7.29 24.92
N HIS A 163 -4.94 6.58 25.99
CA HIS A 163 -4.13 5.47 26.51
C HIS A 163 -4.46 4.11 25.88
N ALA A 164 -5.45 4.01 25.00
CA ALA A 164 -5.84 2.75 24.40
C ALA A 164 -4.73 2.21 23.47
N GLN A 165 -4.22 1.02 23.79
CA GLN A 165 -3.16 0.33 23.03
C GLN A 165 -3.66 -0.89 22.28
N THR A 166 -4.97 -1.19 22.33
CA THR A 166 -5.55 -2.35 21.67
C THR A 166 -6.92 -2.03 21.09
N LEU A 167 -7.33 -2.75 20.05
CA LEU A 167 -8.71 -2.70 19.52
C LEU A 167 -9.74 -3.07 20.59
N ALA A 168 -9.35 -3.93 21.55
CA ALA A 168 -10.15 -4.29 22.72
C ALA A 168 -10.40 -3.12 23.65
N ALA A 169 -9.37 -2.35 23.98
CA ALA A 169 -9.51 -1.15 24.80
C ALA A 169 -10.37 -0.08 24.11
N LEU A 170 -10.49 -0.14 22.78
CA LEU A 170 -11.33 0.74 21.98
C LEU A 170 -12.76 0.20 21.79
N GLY A 171 -13.03 -1.06 22.15
CA GLY A 171 -14.32 -1.72 21.98
C GLY A 171 -14.73 -1.98 20.53
N VAL A 172 -13.76 -2.16 19.62
CA VAL A 172 -14.01 -2.30 18.17
C VAL A 172 -13.47 -3.61 17.57
N GLU A 173 -13.26 -4.67 18.37
CA GLU A 173 -12.70 -5.93 17.82
C GLU A 173 -13.61 -6.60 16.80
N ARG A 174 -14.93 -6.53 16.99
CA ARG A 174 -15.91 -7.15 16.09
C ARG A 174 -15.92 -6.46 14.73
N GLU A 175 -15.84 -5.14 14.74
CA GLU A 175 -15.75 -4.27 13.57
C GLU A 175 -14.43 -4.53 12.84
N ALA A 176 -13.33 -4.73 13.57
CA ALA A 176 -12.05 -5.10 12.97
C ALA A 176 -12.07 -6.48 12.31
N GLN A 177 -12.66 -7.49 12.94
CA GLN A 177 -12.85 -8.81 12.32
C GLN A 177 -13.73 -8.73 11.06
N SER A 178 -14.80 -7.93 11.14
CA SER A 178 -15.67 -7.67 9.99
C SER A 178 -14.89 -6.98 8.88
N ALA A 179 -14.09 -5.94 9.17
CA ALA A 179 -13.25 -5.24 8.20
C ALA A 179 -12.22 -6.16 7.52
N LEU A 180 -11.66 -7.14 8.23
CA LEU A 180 -10.77 -8.14 7.61
C LEU A 180 -11.50 -9.03 6.60
N ALA A 181 -12.79 -9.33 6.83
CA ALA A 181 -13.61 -10.15 5.96
C ALA A 181 -14.22 -9.37 4.78
N SER A 182 -14.77 -8.18 5.05
CA SER A 182 -15.47 -7.32 4.07
C SER A 182 -14.57 -6.28 3.41
N GLY A 183 -13.33 -6.11 3.87
CA GLY A 183 -12.37 -5.10 3.42
C GLY A 183 -12.43 -3.82 4.25
N GLU A 184 -13.63 -3.31 4.55
CA GLU A 184 -13.82 -2.08 5.34
C GLU A 184 -15.11 -2.16 6.17
N VAL A 185 -15.10 -1.51 7.34
CA VAL A 185 -16.27 -1.30 8.20
C VAL A 185 -16.21 0.10 8.82
N ALA A 186 -17.34 0.81 8.79
CA ALA A 186 -17.53 2.04 9.57
C ALA A 186 -17.77 1.69 11.04
N CYS A 187 -17.14 2.43 11.95
CA CYS A 187 -17.26 2.24 13.39
C CYS A 187 -17.23 3.57 14.13
N THR A 188 -17.34 3.51 15.46
CA THR A 188 -17.20 4.68 16.33
C THR A 188 -16.05 4.44 17.30
N ILE A 189 -15.13 5.40 17.38
CA ILE A 189 -14.01 5.37 18.32
C ILE A 189 -14.09 6.65 19.17
N ALA A 190 -14.14 6.50 20.50
CA ALA A 190 -14.28 7.61 21.45
C ALA A 190 -15.43 8.58 21.08
N GLY A 191 -16.59 8.03 20.69
CA GLY A 191 -17.78 8.81 20.33
C GLY A 191 -17.70 9.53 18.99
N ARG A 192 -16.67 9.27 18.17
CA ARG A 192 -16.48 9.90 16.86
C ARG A 192 -16.51 8.85 15.73
N PRO A 193 -17.06 9.18 14.55
CA PRO A 193 -17.00 8.30 13.40
C PRO A 193 -15.55 7.96 13.01
N ALA A 194 -15.33 6.69 12.68
CA ALA A 194 -14.06 6.15 12.21
C ALA A 194 -14.31 5.07 11.13
N GLN A 195 -13.26 4.70 10.40
CA GLN A 195 -13.28 3.60 9.45
C GLN A 195 -12.15 2.63 9.79
N LEU A 196 -12.46 1.33 9.79
CA LEU A 196 -11.48 0.25 9.90
C LEU A 196 -11.37 -0.42 8.54
N ALA A 197 -10.15 -0.54 8.04
CA ALA A 197 -9.85 -1.23 6.80
C ALA A 197 -8.90 -2.40 7.05
N GLY A 198 -9.23 -3.57 6.51
CA GLY A 198 -8.39 -4.75 6.53
C GLY A 198 -7.19 -4.58 5.60
N ILE A 199 -6.05 -4.20 6.16
CA ILE A 199 -4.78 -4.16 5.43
C ILE A 199 -4.25 -5.60 5.39
N GLY A 200 -4.00 -6.13 4.19
CA GLY A 200 -3.69 -7.55 4.00
C GLY A 200 -2.53 -8.04 4.87
N ALA A 201 -2.50 -9.36 5.11
CA ALA A 201 -1.54 -10.00 5.98
C ALA A 201 -0.11 -9.53 5.67
N ALA A 202 0.56 -8.95 6.67
CA ALA A 202 1.99 -8.70 6.58
C ALA A 202 2.67 -10.01 6.15
N ASP A 203 3.49 -9.96 5.09
CA ASP A 203 4.41 -11.05 4.76
C ASP A 203 5.11 -11.42 6.08
N PRO A 204 5.12 -12.70 6.53
CA PRO A 204 5.72 -13.11 7.80
C PRO A 204 7.24 -12.97 7.74
N GLY A 205 7.72 -11.74 7.57
CA GLY A 205 9.09 -11.34 7.75
C GLY A 205 9.39 -11.43 9.23
N LYS A 206 9.81 -12.62 9.65
CA LYS A 206 10.49 -12.97 10.90
C LYS A 206 10.40 -11.86 11.95
N LEU A 207 9.30 -11.84 12.69
CA LEU A 207 9.29 -11.27 14.04
C LEU A 207 10.28 -12.11 14.86
N ARG A 208 11.56 -11.75 14.83
CA ARG A 208 12.50 -12.22 15.85
C ARG A 208 12.04 -11.60 17.16
N ARG A 209 11.46 -12.44 18.02
CA ARG A 209 11.44 -12.19 19.46
C ARG A 209 12.91 -12.04 19.88
N THR A 210 13.31 -10.83 20.24
CA THR A 210 14.39 -10.62 21.21
C THR A 210 13.81 -10.77 22.59
#